data_AF-A0A3C0WD09-F1
#
_entry.id   AF-A0A3C0WD09-F1
#
_cell.length_a   1.000
_cell.length_b   1.000
_cell.length_c   1.000
_cell.angle_alpha   90.00
_cell.angle_beta   90.00
_cell.angle_gamma   90.00
#
_symmetry.space_group_name_H-M   'P 1'
#
loop_
_entity.id
_entity.type
_entity.pdbx_description
1 polymer ?
#
loop_
_entity_poly.entity_id
_entity_poly.type
_entity_poly.pdbx_seq_one_letter_code
_entity_poly.pdbx_strand_id
1 'polypeptide(L)'
;TGNKFEFRMLGSSQSISDPNTVLNTAVAEVLGRFADRLEQATDREDTVRTLLQETLEQHSRILFNGDGYSEEWQQEANRRGLLNLRTAPEAFAHLTEEKNVALFAKHGIFTAAELESRQEIHYETYAKCIRIEAATMVEMVRREILPAGQAALRELGQTCRAKQEISPLLSCKAEELLGTQVANYNDMLLAGCTVLETLLRDFPRGSEEQKALFARDKLLPAMAELRQTADALEQMCPAHLWPMPTYGELLYGV
;
A
#
# COMPACT_ATOMS: atom_id res chain seq x y z
N THR A 1 9.21 -20.29 -16.07
CA THR A 1 10.24 -20.84 -15.17
C THR A 1 10.39 -22.35 -15.33
N GLY A 2 10.91 -22.84 -16.47
CA GLY A 2 11.29 -24.25 -16.64
C GLY A 2 10.22 -25.26 -16.18
N ASN A 3 10.59 -26.12 -15.21
CA ASN A 3 9.78 -27.19 -14.64
C ASN A 3 8.97 -26.80 -13.37
N LYS A 4 8.77 -25.50 -13.11
CA LYS A 4 8.07 -25.02 -11.90
C LYS A 4 7.23 -23.76 -12.17
N PHE A 5 6.22 -23.55 -11.34
CA PHE A 5 5.51 -22.27 -11.25
C PHE A 5 6.19 -21.36 -10.23
N GLU A 6 6.12 -20.05 -10.49
CA GLU A 6 6.62 -19.00 -9.59
C GLU A 6 5.48 -18.03 -9.29
N PHE A 7 5.07 -17.96 -8.03
CA PHE A 7 4.02 -17.05 -7.58
C PHE A 7 4.65 -15.79 -6.96
N ARG A 8 4.58 -14.67 -7.67
CA ARG A 8 5.30 -13.42 -7.34
C ARG A 8 4.47 -12.37 -6.60
N MET A 9 3.20 -12.65 -6.31
CA MET A 9 2.30 -11.66 -5.69
C MET A 9 2.49 -11.54 -4.17
N LEU A 10 3.24 -12.46 -3.55
CA LEU A 10 3.44 -12.46 -2.10
C LEU A 10 4.36 -11.32 -1.65
N GLY A 11 3.92 -10.52 -0.67
CA GLY A 11 4.74 -9.48 -0.05
C GLY A 11 5.87 -10.06 0.81
N SER A 12 7.01 -9.38 0.87
CA SER A 12 8.22 -9.86 1.57
C SER A 12 8.06 -10.08 3.07
N SER A 13 7.15 -9.35 3.72
CA SER A 13 6.83 -9.47 5.15
C SER A 13 5.73 -10.48 5.46
N GLN A 14 5.07 -11.03 4.44
CA GLN A 14 3.93 -11.92 4.62
C GLN A 14 4.36 -13.37 4.87
N SER A 15 3.52 -14.10 5.61
CA SER A 15 3.71 -15.54 5.79
C SER A 15 3.48 -16.28 4.47
N ILE A 16 4.39 -17.21 4.15
CA ILE A 16 4.20 -18.13 3.00
C ILE A 16 3.05 -19.11 3.23
N SER A 17 2.54 -19.24 4.45
CA SER A 17 1.49 -20.21 4.77
C SER A 17 0.20 -19.90 4.05
N ASP A 18 -0.29 -18.67 4.12
CA ASP A 18 -1.58 -18.28 3.54
C ASP A 18 -1.66 -18.51 2.02
N PRO A 19 -0.71 -18.04 1.18
CA PRO A 19 -0.76 -18.33 -0.25
C PRO A 19 -0.62 -19.82 -0.55
N ASN A 20 0.18 -20.57 0.22
CA ASN A 20 0.30 -22.01 0.05
C ASN A 20 -1.01 -22.73 0.38
N THR A 21 -1.72 -22.32 1.43
CA THR A 21 -3.04 -22.87 1.75
C THR A 21 -4.00 -22.63 0.60
N VAL A 22 -4.07 -21.41 0.07
CA VAL A 22 -4.98 -21.08 -1.05
C VAL A 22 -4.60 -21.85 -2.32
N LEU A 23 -3.33 -21.78 -2.75
CA LEU A 23 -2.87 -22.39 -4.00
C LEU A 23 -2.99 -23.92 -3.96
N ASN A 24 -2.57 -24.56 -2.86
CA ASN A 24 -2.66 -26.02 -2.76
C ASN A 24 -4.11 -26.50 -2.69
N THR A 25 -5.00 -25.76 -2.01
CA THR A 25 -6.44 -26.10 -1.99
C THR A 25 -7.06 -25.96 -3.38
N ALA A 26 -6.73 -24.90 -4.12
CA ALA A 26 -7.21 -24.71 -5.49
C ALA A 26 -6.72 -25.81 -6.44
N VAL A 27 -5.45 -26.21 -6.33
CA VAL A 27 -4.89 -27.32 -7.11
C VAL A 27 -5.56 -28.64 -6.73
N ALA A 28 -5.74 -28.91 -5.44
CA ALA A 28 -6.42 -30.11 -4.95
C ALA A 28 -7.86 -30.20 -5.48
N GLU A 29 -8.59 -29.10 -5.53
CA GLU A 29 -9.95 -29.06 -6.10
C GLU A 29 -9.97 -29.41 -7.59
N VAL A 30 -9.07 -28.84 -8.38
CA VAL A 30 -9.01 -29.11 -9.82
C VAL A 30 -8.60 -30.55 -10.09
N LEU A 31 -7.59 -31.06 -9.38
CA LEU A 31 -7.14 -32.45 -9.52
C LEU A 31 -8.21 -33.44 -9.06
N GLY A 32 -8.97 -33.13 -8.01
CA GLY A 32 -10.10 -33.95 -7.57
C GLY A 32 -11.17 -34.07 -8.65
N ARG A 33 -11.59 -32.95 -9.26
CA ARG A 33 -12.55 -32.96 -10.38
C ARG A 33 -12.05 -33.78 -11.57
N PHE A 34 -10.75 -33.71 -11.86
CA PHE A 34 -10.15 -34.49 -12.93
C PHE A 34 -10.15 -35.99 -12.61
N ALA A 35 -9.80 -36.35 -11.37
CA ALA A 35 -9.85 -37.73 -10.89
C ALA A 35 -11.27 -38.30 -10.99
N ASP A 36 -12.28 -37.60 -10.46
CA ASP A 36 -13.69 -38.03 -10.47
C ASP A 36 -14.17 -38.35 -11.91
N ARG A 37 -13.83 -37.49 -12.88
CA ARG A 37 -14.20 -37.70 -14.29
C ARG A 37 -13.45 -38.87 -14.93
N LEU A 38 -12.17 -39.05 -14.61
CA LEU A 38 -11.33 -40.12 -15.16
C LEU A 38 -11.64 -41.50 -14.55
N GLU A 39 -12.15 -41.54 -13.32
CA GLU A 39 -12.61 -42.77 -12.68
C GLU A 39 -13.87 -43.32 -13.32
N GLN A 40 -14.72 -42.45 -13.87
CA GLN A 40 -15.96 -42.82 -14.57
C GLN A 40 -15.76 -43.08 -16.06
N ALA A 41 -14.55 -42.83 -16.60
CA ALA A 41 -14.26 -42.92 -18.02
C ALA A 41 -14.14 -44.36 -18.54
N THR A 42 -14.80 -44.65 -19.65
CA THR A 42 -14.67 -45.94 -20.36
C THR A 42 -13.38 -45.98 -21.20
N ASP A 43 -13.07 -44.88 -21.89
CA ASP A 43 -11.78 -44.64 -22.54
C ASP A 43 -11.06 -43.49 -21.84
N ARG A 44 -10.02 -43.82 -21.09
CA ARG A 44 -9.25 -42.84 -20.31
C ARG A 44 -8.42 -41.91 -21.19
N GLU A 45 -7.84 -42.40 -22.28
CA GLU A 45 -6.96 -41.57 -23.11
C GLU A 45 -7.76 -40.49 -23.84
N ASP A 46 -8.91 -40.86 -24.41
CA ASP A 46 -9.80 -39.92 -25.06
C ASP A 46 -10.40 -38.90 -24.07
N THR A 47 -10.78 -39.37 -22.87
CA THR A 47 -11.29 -38.49 -21.81
C THR A 47 -10.22 -37.49 -21.35
N VAL A 48 -8.96 -37.90 -21.22
CA VAL A 48 -7.85 -36.98 -20.89
C VAL A 48 -7.69 -35.92 -21.97
N ARG A 49 -7.70 -36.29 -23.26
CA ARG A 49 -7.56 -35.32 -24.36
C ARG A 49 -8.67 -34.29 -24.35
N THR A 50 -9.91 -34.75 -24.17
CA THR A 50 -11.10 -33.89 -24.09
C THR A 50 -11.01 -32.94 -22.89
N LEU A 51 -10.65 -33.48 -21.71
CA LEU A 51 -10.55 -32.70 -20.48
C LEU A 51 -9.49 -31.59 -20.58
N LEU A 52 -8.34 -31.87 -21.21
CA LEU A 52 -7.30 -30.86 -21.43
C LEU A 52 -7.76 -29.76 -22.39
N GLN A 53 -8.46 -30.11 -23.47
CA GLN A 53 -9.01 -29.13 -24.42
C GLN A 53 -10.02 -28.21 -23.73
N GLU A 54 -11.02 -28.80 -23.06
CA GLU A 54 -12.04 -28.04 -22.33
C GLU A 54 -11.43 -27.12 -21.26
N THR A 55 -10.46 -27.62 -20.49
CA THR A 55 -9.78 -26.83 -19.45
C THR A 55 -9.06 -25.62 -20.07
N LEU A 56 -8.35 -25.83 -21.18
CA LEU A 56 -7.66 -24.74 -21.86
C LEU A 56 -8.65 -23.71 -22.42
N GLU A 57 -9.76 -24.15 -23.01
CA GLU A 57 -10.79 -23.26 -23.53
C GLU A 57 -11.42 -22.41 -22.41
N GLN A 58 -11.83 -23.04 -21.31
CA GLN A 58 -12.47 -22.39 -20.17
C GLN A 58 -11.55 -21.39 -19.43
N HIS A 59 -10.24 -21.68 -19.39
CA HIS A 59 -9.28 -20.89 -18.62
C HIS A 59 -8.29 -20.08 -19.49
N SER A 60 -8.41 -20.11 -20.82
CA SER A 60 -7.55 -19.35 -21.74
C SER A 60 -7.48 -17.85 -21.40
N ARG A 61 -8.56 -17.28 -20.84
CA ARG A 61 -8.65 -15.87 -20.45
C ARG A 61 -7.58 -15.43 -19.43
N ILE A 62 -7.08 -16.33 -18.58
CA ILE A 62 -6.03 -16.00 -17.59
C ILE A 62 -4.61 -16.07 -18.17
N LEU A 63 -4.44 -16.57 -19.40
CA LEU A 63 -3.13 -16.70 -20.04
C LEU A 63 -2.73 -15.36 -20.69
N PHE A 64 -1.57 -14.85 -20.29
CA PHE A 64 -1.01 -13.61 -20.80
C PHE A 64 0.51 -13.66 -20.79
N ASN A 65 1.13 -13.27 -21.91
CA ASN A 65 2.58 -13.31 -22.14
C ASN A 65 3.17 -11.93 -22.48
N GLY A 66 2.44 -10.84 -22.19
CA GLY A 66 2.86 -9.48 -22.51
C GLY A 66 3.33 -8.68 -21.30
N ASP A 67 3.41 -7.36 -21.48
CA ASP A 67 3.72 -6.43 -20.39
C ASP A 67 2.53 -6.28 -19.44
N GLY A 68 2.69 -6.82 -18.22
CA GLY A 68 1.68 -6.79 -17.17
C GLY A 68 1.50 -5.44 -16.49
N TYR A 69 2.34 -4.44 -16.77
CA TYR A 69 2.26 -3.10 -16.17
C TYR A 69 1.56 -2.08 -17.07
N SER A 70 1.43 -2.40 -18.36
CA SER A 70 0.83 -1.53 -19.37
C SER A 70 -0.63 -1.18 -19.08
N GLU A 71 -1.06 0.02 -19.46
CA GLU A 71 -2.46 0.43 -19.33
C GLU A 71 -3.36 -0.40 -20.26
N GLU A 72 -2.84 -0.78 -21.42
CA GLU A 72 -3.46 -1.68 -22.38
C GLU A 72 -3.81 -3.03 -21.73
N TRP A 73 -2.90 -3.59 -20.91
CA TRP A 73 -3.20 -4.81 -20.18
C TRP A 73 -4.28 -4.61 -19.13
N GLN A 74 -4.30 -3.48 -18.42
CA GLN A 74 -5.35 -3.22 -17.42
C GLN A 74 -6.75 -3.17 -18.07
N GLN A 75 -6.88 -2.54 -19.23
CA GLN A 75 -8.12 -2.50 -20.01
C GLN A 75 -8.51 -3.90 -20.52
N GLU A 76 -7.54 -4.64 -21.06
CA GLU A 76 -7.74 -5.99 -21.58
C GLU A 76 -8.12 -6.99 -20.48
N ALA A 77 -7.45 -6.94 -19.33
CA ALA A 77 -7.74 -7.78 -18.18
C ALA A 77 -9.18 -7.55 -17.67
N ASN A 78 -9.61 -6.29 -17.62
CA ASN A 78 -11.00 -5.94 -17.29
C ASN A 78 -11.98 -6.51 -18.32
N ARG A 79 -11.70 -6.37 -19.62
CA ARG A 79 -12.52 -6.98 -20.70
C ARG A 79 -12.63 -8.50 -20.56
N ARG A 80 -11.59 -9.17 -20.05
CA ARG A 80 -11.56 -10.61 -19.76
C ARG A 80 -12.27 -11.00 -18.45
N GLY A 81 -12.74 -10.02 -17.68
CA GLY A 81 -13.34 -10.21 -16.37
C GLY A 81 -12.33 -10.65 -15.30
N LEU A 82 -11.07 -10.25 -15.44
CA LEU A 82 -10.04 -10.44 -14.42
C LEU A 82 -10.11 -9.31 -13.39
N LEU A 83 -10.15 -9.67 -12.12
CA LEU A 83 -10.21 -8.70 -11.03
C LEU A 83 -8.92 -7.89 -10.94
N ASN A 84 -9.06 -6.57 -10.75
CA ASN A 84 -7.95 -5.66 -10.48
C ASN A 84 -8.27 -4.86 -9.20
N LEU A 85 -8.08 -5.51 -8.05
CA LEU A 85 -8.37 -4.95 -6.73
C LEU A 85 -7.15 -4.18 -6.25
N ARG A 86 -7.22 -2.86 -6.32
CA ARG A 86 -6.06 -1.99 -6.08
C ARG A 86 -5.78 -1.76 -4.60
N THR A 87 -6.80 -1.95 -3.76
CA THR A 87 -6.69 -1.64 -2.34
C THR A 87 -6.89 -2.90 -1.51
N ALA A 88 -6.15 -2.99 -0.39
CA ALA A 88 -6.23 -4.14 0.48
C ALA A 88 -7.65 -4.38 1.03
N PRO A 89 -8.42 -3.35 1.46
CA PRO A 89 -9.79 -3.56 1.88
C PRO A 89 -10.70 -4.14 0.79
N GLU A 90 -10.54 -3.73 -0.47
CA GLU A 90 -11.27 -4.33 -1.59
C GLU A 90 -10.92 -5.81 -1.74
N ALA A 91 -9.63 -6.17 -1.66
CA ALA A 91 -9.20 -7.57 -1.73
C ALA A 91 -9.73 -8.42 -0.59
N PHE A 92 -9.74 -7.90 0.64
CA PHE A 92 -10.21 -8.62 1.82
C PHE A 92 -11.71 -8.95 1.73
N ALA A 93 -12.51 -8.06 1.13
CA ALA A 93 -13.95 -8.26 0.95
C ALA A 93 -14.28 -9.56 0.19
N HIS A 94 -13.39 -10.02 -0.70
CA HIS A 94 -13.62 -11.23 -1.48
C HIS A 94 -13.32 -12.55 -0.73
N LEU A 95 -12.69 -12.51 0.45
CA LEU A 95 -12.31 -13.73 1.16
C LEU A 95 -13.51 -14.61 1.52
N THR A 96 -14.64 -13.99 1.84
CA THR A 96 -15.89 -14.63 2.27
C THR A 96 -16.91 -14.85 1.14
N GLU A 97 -16.52 -14.65 -0.13
CA GLU A 97 -17.38 -15.02 -1.26
C GLU A 97 -17.80 -16.49 -1.20
N GLU A 98 -19.04 -16.79 -1.57
CA GLU A 98 -19.63 -18.14 -1.53
C GLU A 98 -18.74 -19.19 -2.22
N LYS A 99 -18.13 -18.84 -3.36
CA LYS A 99 -17.24 -19.74 -4.10
C LYS A 99 -15.99 -20.13 -3.29
N ASN A 100 -15.46 -19.19 -2.50
CA ASN A 100 -14.25 -19.37 -1.70
C ASN A 100 -14.59 -20.16 -0.43
N VAL A 101 -15.71 -19.81 0.22
CA VAL A 101 -16.23 -20.55 1.37
C VAL A 101 -16.50 -22.01 0.99
N ALA A 102 -17.17 -22.25 -0.13
CA ALA A 102 -17.46 -23.60 -0.61
C ALA A 102 -16.19 -24.40 -0.93
N LEU A 103 -15.19 -23.77 -1.53
CA LEU A 103 -13.89 -24.40 -1.81
C LEU A 103 -13.22 -24.87 -0.51
N PHE A 104 -13.06 -23.98 0.47
CA PHE A 104 -12.38 -24.35 1.72
C PHE A 104 -13.18 -25.33 2.57
N ALA A 105 -14.50 -25.20 2.62
CA ALA A 105 -15.37 -26.10 3.36
C ALA A 105 -15.35 -27.53 2.77
N LYS A 106 -15.39 -27.65 1.44
CA LYS A 106 -15.32 -28.95 0.75
C LYS A 106 -14.03 -29.72 1.08
N HIS A 107 -12.91 -29.00 1.18
CA HIS A 107 -11.60 -29.60 1.49
C HIS A 107 -11.32 -29.72 3.00
N GLY A 108 -12.27 -29.31 3.87
CA GLY A 108 -12.09 -29.36 5.33
C GLY A 108 -10.98 -28.45 5.84
N ILE A 109 -10.68 -27.36 5.12
CA ILE A 109 -9.58 -26.44 5.44
C ILE A 109 -10.05 -25.31 6.35
N PHE A 110 -11.16 -24.65 5.97
CA PHE A 110 -11.81 -23.62 6.78
C PHE A 110 -13.32 -23.75 6.73
N THR A 111 -13.95 -23.36 7.82
CA THR A 111 -15.38 -23.09 7.95
C THR A 111 -15.71 -21.64 7.55
N ALA A 112 -16.98 -21.34 7.31
CA ALA A 112 -17.43 -19.98 7.01
C ALA A 112 -17.03 -18.98 8.12
N ALA A 113 -17.26 -19.35 9.38
CA ALA A 113 -16.91 -18.51 10.53
C ALA A 113 -15.40 -18.26 10.65
N GLU A 114 -14.55 -19.23 10.30
CA GLU A 114 -13.09 -19.03 10.28
C GLU A 114 -12.65 -18.07 9.17
N LEU A 115 -13.30 -18.10 8.01
CA LEU A 115 -13.03 -17.15 6.91
C LEU A 115 -13.50 -15.73 7.25
N GLU A 116 -14.66 -15.59 7.88
CA GLU A 116 -15.15 -14.30 8.40
C GLU A 116 -14.18 -13.74 9.44
N SER A 117 -13.75 -14.55 10.40
CA SER A 117 -12.76 -14.13 11.41
C SER A 117 -11.43 -13.71 10.78
N ARG A 118 -10.94 -14.44 9.77
CA ARG A 118 -9.72 -14.06 9.02
C ARG A 118 -9.89 -12.74 8.28
N GLN A 119 -11.05 -12.52 7.65
CA GLN A 119 -11.36 -11.26 6.97
C GLN A 119 -11.33 -10.09 7.96
N GLU A 120 -11.96 -10.25 9.13
CA GLU A 120 -11.93 -9.24 10.20
C GLU A 120 -10.50 -8.95 10.67
N ILE A 121 -9.67 -9.98 10.89
CA ILE A 121 -8.26 -9.82 11.29
C ILE A 121 -7.46 -9.06 10.23
N HIS A 122 -7.71 -9.31 8.94
CA HIS A 122 -7.05 -8.57 7.86
C HIS A 122 -7.43 -7.09 7.87
N TYR A 123 -8.71 -6.77 8.04
CA TYR A 123 -9.17 -5.40 8.18
C TYR A 123 -8.58 -4.71 9.42
N GLU A 124 -8.61 -5.37 10.58
CA GLU A 124 -8.07 -4.84 11.83
C GLU A 124 -6.57 -4.54 11.68
N THR A 125 -5.80 -5.51 11.19
CA THR A 125 -4.34 -5.38 11.04
C THR A 125 -3.98 -4.22 10.12
N TYR A 126 -4.65 -4.13 8.98
CA TYR A 126 -4.47 -3.04 8.02
C TYR A 126 -4.78 -1.67 8.63
N ALA A 127 -5.96 -1.54 9.23
CA ALA A 127 -6.41 -0.28 9.83
C ALA A 127 -5.51 0.16 10.99
N LYS A 128 -5.10 -0.80 11.83
CA LYS A 128 -4.21 -0.57 12.96
C LYS A 128 -2.82 -0.13 12.53
N CYS A 129 -2.24 -0.77 11.51
CA CYS A 129 -0.92 -0.42 11.00
C CYS A 129 -0.89 1.03 10.49
N ILE A 130 -1.83 1.38 9.60
CA ILE A 130 -1.92 2.75 9.05
C ILE A 130 -2.20 3.77 10.15
N ARG A 131 -3.04 3.44 11.13
CA ARG A 131 -3.31 4.35 12.26
C ARG A 131 -2.05 4.61 13.09
N ILE A 132 -1.21 3.59 13.32
CA ILE A 132 0.07 3.76 14.01
C ILE A 132 1.00 4.63 13.18
N GLU A 133 1.16 4.33 11.88
CA GLU A 133 2.00 5.13 10.97
C GLU A 133 1.57 6.60 10.91
N ALA A 134 0.27 6.87 10.83
CA ALA A 134 -0.29 8.21 10.88
C ALA A 134 0.04 8.93 12.19
N ALA A 135 -0.09 8.24 13.33
CA ALA A 135 0.23 8.81 14.64
C ALA A 135 1.74 9.10 14.77
N THR A 136 2.59 8.19 14.30
CA THR A 136 4.04 8.39 14.24
C THR A 136 4.40 9.57 13.34
N MET A 137 3.77 9.70 12.16
CA MET A 137 3.99 10.83 11.26
C MET A 137 3.63 12.17 11.91
N VAL A 138 2.52 12.25 12.65
CA VAL A 138 2.16 13.45 13.44
C VAL A 138 3.24 13.77 14.47
N GLU A 139 3.73 12.76 15.19
CA GLU A 139 4.78 12.93 16.20
C GLU A 139 6.07 13.48 15.59
N MET A 140 6.54 12.86 14.49
CA MET A 140 7.72 13.30 13.75
C MET A 140 7.56 14.72 13.22
N VAL A 141 6.40 15.06 12.63
CA VAL A 141 6.16 16.40 12.10
C VAL A 141 6.19 17.45 13.22
N ARG A 142 5.53 17.19 14.35
CA ARG A 142 5.47 18.16 15.46
C ARG A 142 6.79 18.34 16.18
N ARG A 143 7.53 17.26 16.40
CA ARG A 143 8.71 17.26 17.28
C ARG A 143 10.01 17.48 16.55
N GLU A 144 10.06 17.18 15.26
CA GLU A 144 11.31 17.15 14.50
C GLU A 144 11.23 18.08 13.28
N ILE A 145 10.29 17.84 12.36
CA ILE A 145 10.26 18.53 11.05
C ILE A 145 9.86 20.01 11.19
N LEU A 146 8.78 20.32 11.93
CA LEU A 146 8.36 21.71 12.15
C LEU A 146 9.44 22.53 12.87
N PRO A 147 10.07 22.04 13.96
CA PRO A 147 11.20 22.73 14.58
C PRO A 147 12.40 22.94 13.65
N ALA A 148 12.70 21.98 12.76
CA ALA A 148 13.78 22.12 11.78
C ALA A 148 13.51 23.28 10.80
N GLY A 149 12.30 23.37 10.25
CA GLY A 149 11.91 24.49 9.40
C GLY A 149 11.96 25.83 10.14
N GLN A 150 11.54 25.87 11.42
CA GLN A 150 11.63 27.08 12.24
C GLN A 150 13.09 27.48 12.54
N ALA A 151 13.97 26.51 12.75
CA ALA A 151 15.39 26.75 12.92
C ALA A 151 16.03 27.31 11.64
N ALA A 152 15.64 26.79 10.47
CA ALA A 152 16.08 27.31 9.17
C ALA A 152 15.66 28.78 8.97
N LEU A 153 14.40 29.11 9.30
CA LEU A 153 13.93 30.50 9.29
C LEU A 153 14.75 31.42 10.20
N ARG A 154 15.10 30.92 11.39
CA ARG A 154 15.93 31.67 12.33
C ARG A 154 17.32 31.95 11.76
N GLU A 155 17.98 30.97 11.14
CA GLU A 155 19.30 31.17 10.51
C GLU A 155 19.25 32.16 9.33
N LEU A 156 18.21 32.09 8.50
CA LEU A 156 17.99 33.07 7.42
C LEU A 156 17.80 34.48 7.98
N GLY A 157 16.99 34.63 9.03
CA GLY A 157 16.78 35.92 9.70
C GLY A 157 18.04 36.49 10.36
N GLN A 158 18.87 35.63 10.97
CA GLN A 158 20.17 36.01 11.52
C GLN A 158 21.12 36.49 10.41
N THR A 159 21.14 35.80 9.28
CA THR A 159 21.93 36.18 8.10
C THR A 159 21.51 37.53 7.56
N CYS A 160 20.20 37.80 7.42
CA CYS A 160 19.68 39.11 7.04
C CYS A 160 20.17 40.21 7.97
N ARG A 161 20.04 40.00 9.29
CA ARG A 161 20.47 40.99 10.29
C ARG A 161 21.96 41.28 10.20
N ALA A 162 22.79 40.25 10.08
CA ALA A 162 24.22 40.39 9.95
C ALA A 162 24.62 41.20 8.70
N LYS A 163 23.94 40.99 7.56
CA LYS A 163 24.16 41.82 6.35
C LYS A 163 23.86 43.29 6.60
N GLN A 164 22.73 43.58 7.24
CA GLN A 164 22.31 44.97 7.51
C GLN A 164 23.23 45.68 8.52
N GLU A 165 23.78 44.94 9.49
CA GLU A 165 24.78 45.45 10.43
C GLU A 165 26.11 45.81 9.74
N ILE A 166 26.51 45.07 8.68
CA ILE A 166 27.69 45.40 7.87
C ILE A 166 27.44 46.66 7.03
N SER A 167 26.33 46.70 6.30
CA SER A 167 25.93 47.87 5.51
C SER A 167 24.44 47.80 5.12
N PRO A 168 23.68 48.89 5.31
CA PRO A 168 22.29 48.98 4.86
C PRO A 168 22.07 48.80 3.35
N LEU A 169 23.14 48.86 2.54
CA LEU A 169 23.08 48.68 1.09
C LEU A 169 23.14 47.22 0.64
N LEU A 170 23.49 46.28 1.55
CA LEU A 170 23.53 44.86 1.23
C LEU A 170 22.11 44.30 1.09
N SER A 171 21.83 43.59 -0.01
CA SER A 171 20.50 43.02 -0.26
C SER A 171 20.25 41.73 0.53
N CYS A 172 19.06 41.63 1.11
CA CYS A 172 18.52 40.44 1.78
C CYS A 172 17.52 39.65 0.93
N LYS A 173 17.40 39.96 -0.37
CA LYS A 173 16.33 39.41 -1.22
C LYS A 173 16.33 37.88 -1.30
N ALA A 174 17.50 37.25 -1.28
CA ALA A 174 17.61 35.79 -1.32
C ALA A 174 17.06 35.14 -0.04
N GLU A 175 17.47 35.65 1.11
CA GLU A 175 17.02 35.17 2.41
C GLU A 175 15.54 35.46 2.67
N GLU A 176 15.03 36.61 2.22
CA GLU A 176 13.61 36.96 2.30
C GLU A 176 12.75 36.01 1.44
N LEU A 177 13.18 35.71 0.22
CA LEU A 177 12.46 34.79 -0.67
C LEU A 177 12.45 33.37 -0.10
N LEU A 178 13.62 32.83 0.27
CA LEU A 178 13.72 31.50 0.87
C LEU A 178 12.96 31.44 2.20
N GLY A 179 13.09 32.47 3.04
CA GLY A 179 12.37 32.57 4.30
C GLY A 179 10.85 32.57 4.11
N THR A 180 10.35 33.27 3.09
CA THR A 180 8.92 33.24 2.74
C THR A 180 8.48 31.83 2.34
N GLN A 181 9.26 31.14 1.52
CA GLN A 181 8.93 29.77 1.09
C GLN A 181 8.93 28.78 2.25
N VAL A 182 9.98 28.79 3.08
CA VAL A 182 10.08 27.94 4.28
C VAL A 182 8.95 28.24 5.27
N ALA A 183 8.58 29.51 5.46
CA ALA A 183 7.47 29.89 6.32
C ALA A 183 6.14 29.32 5.80
N ASN A 184 5.87 29.46 4.50
CA ASN A 184 4.67 28.89 3.88
C ASN A 184 4.60 27.37 4.04
N TYR A 185 5.72 26.65 3.84
CA TYR A 185 5.75 25.20 4.02
C TYR A 185 5.56 24.79 5.49
N ASN A 186 6.10 25.54 6.45
CA ASN A 186 5.83 25.32 7.87
C ASN A 186 4.34 25.49 8.20
N ASP A 187 3.70 26.51 7.67
CA ASP A 187 2.26 26.74 7.87
C ASP A 187 1.43 25.62 7.26
N MET A 188 1.78 25.17 6.05
CA MET A 188 1.15 24.03 5.39
C MET A 188 1.36 22.72 6.17
N LEU A 189 2.57 22.47 6.69
CA LEU A 189 2.87 21.31 7.53
C LEU A 189 2.03 21.32 8.81
N LEU A 190 1.92 22.46 9.48
CA LEU A 190 1.11 22.59 10.69
C LEU A 190 -0.38 22.35 10.40
N ALA A 191 -0.89 22.91 9.29
CA ALA A 191 -2.26 22.70 8.86
C ALA A 191 -2.52 21.21 8.54
N GLY A 192 -1.68 20.58 7.71
CA GLY A 192 -1.79 19.16 7.36
C GLY A 192 -1.67 18.24 8.58
N CYS A 193 -0.75 18.55 9.50
CA CYS A 193 -0.62 17.83 10.77
C CYS A 193 -1.88 17.93 11.62
N THR A 194 -2.51 19.11 11.67
CA THR A 194 -3.76 19.32 12.43
C THR A 194 -4.94 18.57 11.81
N VAL A 195 -4.99 18.49 10.47
CA VAL A 195 -5.96 17.65 9.74
C VAL A 195 -5.76 16.18 10.12
N LEU A 196 -4.53 15.67 10.03
CA LEU A 196 -4.23 14.27 10.34
C LEU A 196 -4.55 13.91 11.80
N GLU A 197 -4.24 14.79 12.75
CA GLU A 197 -4.64 14.63 14.15
C GLU A 197 -6.15 14.57 14.36
N THR A 198 -6.90 15.38 13.61
CA THR A 198 -8.36 15.37 13.67
C THR A 198 -8.89 14.04 13.15
N LEU A 199 -8.38 13.56 12.02
CA LEU A 199 -8.74 12.24 11.48
C LEU A 199 -8.39 11.10 12.44
N LEU A 200 -7.27 11.20 13.17
CA LEU A 200 -6.89 10.22 14.20
C LEU A 200 -7.83 10.25 15.42
N ARG A 201 -8.31 11.44 15.83
CA ARG A 201 -9.32 11.57 16.90
C ARG A 201 -10.68 11.03 16.48
N ASP A 202 -11.06 11.30 15.23
CA ASP A 202 -12.34 10.92 14.64
C ASP A 202 -12.32 9.49 14.07
N PHE A 203 -11.24 8.74 14.32
CA PHE A 203 -11.10 7.37 13.85
C PHE A 203 -12.29 6.51 14.32
N PRO A 204 -12.95 5.77 13.41
CA PRO A 204 -14.22 5.15 13.71
C PRO A 204 -14.11 4.06 14.78
N ARG A 205 -15.17 3.93 15.58
CA ARG A 205 -15.34 2.87 16.59
C ARG A 205 -16.21 1.69 16.13
N GLY A 206 -16.62 1.71 14.86
CA GLY A 206 -17.48 0.69 14.25
C GLY A 206 -16.72 -0.58 13.89
N SER A 207 -17.17 -1.26 12.82
CA SER A 207 -16.57 -2.52 12.36
C SER A 207 -15.12 -2.34 11.90
N GLU A 208 -14.36 -3.43 11.87
CA GLU A 208 -12.99 -3.42 11.37
C GLU A 208 -12.93 -3.01 9.88
N GLU A 209 -13.92 -3.41 9.09
CA GLU A 209 -14.07 -2.95 7.71
C GLU A 209 -14.23 -1.42 7.64
N GLN A 210 -15.11 -0.82 8.45
CA GLN A 210 -15.28 0.64 8.47
C GLN A 210 -13.98 1.36 8.84
N LYS A 211 -13.21 0.80 9.77
CA LYS A 211 -11.88 1.33 10.14
C LYS A 211 -10.88 1.21 9.00
N ALA A 212 -10.86 0.09 8.28
CA ALA A 212 -9.99 -0.13 7.15
C ALA A 212 -10.33 0.80 5.97
N LEU A 213 -11.61 0.99 5.68
CA LEU A 213 -12.08 1.93 4.66
C LEU A 213 -11.72 3.38 5.05
N PHE A 214 -11.92 3.77 6.32
CA PHE A 214 -11.49 5.10 6.78
C PHE A 214 -9.98 5.31 6.67
N ALA A 215 -9.18 4.30 7.05
CA ALA A 215 -7.74 4.35 6.89
C ALA A 215 -7.32 4.55 5.42
N ARG A 216 -7.96 3.81 4.49
CA ARG A 216 -7.74 3.92 3.05
C ARG A 216 -8.16 5.28 2.48
N ASP A 217 -9.36 5.75 2.82
CA ASP A 217 -10.01 6.88 2.15
C ASP A 217 -9.67 8.23 2.77
N LYS A 218 -9.22 8.24 4.03
CA LYS A 218 -8.98 9.47 4.80
C LYS A 218 -7.55 9.58 5.30
N LEU A 219 -7.05 8.55 6.01
CA LEU A 219 -5.70 8.63 6.59
C LEU A 219 -4.62 8.61 5.51
N LEU A 220 -4.63 7.62 4.60
CA LEU A 220 -3.58 7.51 3.56
C LEU A 220 -3.47 8.77 2.68
N PRO A 221 -4.55 9.36 2.16
CA PRO A 221 -4.45 10.61 1.39
C PRO A 221 -3.88 11.78 2.20
N ALA A 222 -4.34 11.95 3.45
CA ALA A 222 -3.84 13.02 4.32
C ALA A 222 -2.37 12.84 4.68
N MET A 223 -1.92 11.60 4.91
CA MET A 223 -0.51 11.27 5.10
C MET A 223 0.32 11.58 3.85
N ALA A 224 -0.20 11.28 2.66
CA ALA A 224 0.50 11.56 1.40
C ALA A 224 0.66 13.07 1.14
N GLU A 225 -0.37 13.89 1.37
CA GLU A 225 -0.27 15.36 1.29
C GLU A 225 0.70 15.94 2.31
N LEU A 226 0.62 15.47 3.57
CA LEU A 226 1.51 15.93 4.63
C LEU A 226 2.98 15.60 4.30
N ARG A 227 3.23 14.38 3.80
CA ARG A 227 4.54 13.96 3.34
C ARG A 227 5.06 14.83 2.20
N GLN A 228 4.27 15.11 1.17
CA GLN A 228 4.70 15.98 0.06
C GLN A 228 5.16 17.36 0.55
N THR A 229 4.49 17.90 1.56
CA THR A 229 4.89 19.18 2.17
C THR A 229 6.20 19.06 2.94
N ALA A 230 6.41 17.97 3.68
CA ALA A 230 7.67 17.69 4.37
C ALA A 230 8.83 17.51 3.39
N ASP A 231 8.63 16.74 2.32
CA ASP A 231 9.63 16.50 1.27
C ASP A 231 10.02 17.81 0.56
N ALA A 232 9.08 18.73 0.37
CA ALA A 232 9.38 20.05 -0.18
C ALA A 232 10.17 20.94 0.79
N LEU A 233 9.87 20.86 2.10
CA LEU A 233 10.62 21.58 3.12
C LEU A 233 12.06 21.06 3.27
N GLU A 234 12.25 19.74 3.16
CA GLU A 234 13.57 19.08 3.20
C GLU A 234 14.55 19.74 2.23
N GLN A 235 14.11 19.97 0.99
CA GLN A 235 14.94 20.54 -0.08
C GLN A 235 15.38 21.99 0.20
N MET A 236 14.70 22.68 1.12
CA MET A 236 14.98 24.07 1.48
C MET A 236 15.72 24.20 2.82
N CYS A 237 15.72 23.16 3.65
CA CYS A 237 16.39 23.18 4.94
C CYS A 237 17.88 22.86 4.78
N PRO A 238 18.76 23.59 5.50
CA PRO A 238 20.16 23.19 5.62
C PRO A 238 20.29 21.76 6.18
N ALA A 239 21.18 20.96 5.61
CA ALA A 239 21.36 19.55 6.00
C ALA A 239 21.69 19.38 7.49
N HIS A 240 22.43 20.31 8.10
CA HIS A 240 22.77 20.26 9.52
C HIS A 240 21.59 20.55 10.47
N LEU A 241 20.47 21.06 9.94
CA LEU A 241 19.23 21.29 10.68
C LEU A 241 18.18 20.22 10.44
N TRP A 242 18.31 19.44 9.36
CA TRP A 242 17.33 18.42 9.02
C TRP A 242 17.47 17.23 9.99
N PRO A 243 16.37 16.74 10.59
CA PRO A 243 16.45 15.81 11.72
C PRO A 243 16.63 14.35 11.31
N MET A 244 16.48 14.04 10.02
CA MET A 244 16.47 12.68 9.49
C MET A 244 17.48 12.54 8.35
N PRO A 245 18.05 11.34 8.14
CA PRO A 245 18.90 11.10 6.99
C PRO A 245 18.10 11.22 5.70
N THR A 246 18.71 11.86 4.70
CA THR A 246 18.17 11.92 3.34
C THR A 246 18.15 10.53 2.70
N TYR A 247 17.36 10.35 1.64
CA TYR A 247 17.38 9.10 0.87
C TYR A 247 18.76 8.78 0.30
N GLY A 248 19.56 9.81 -0.04
CA GLY A 248 20.93 9.61 -0.51
C GLY A 248 21.82 8.96 0.55
N GLU A 249 21.69 9.40 1.79
CA GLU A 249 22.43 8.84 2.93
C GLU A 249 21.94 7.43 3.28
N LEU A 250 20.63 7.19 3.26
CA LEU A 250 20.08 5.85 3.53
C LEU A 250 20.47 4.81 2.47
N LEU A 251 20.54 5.20 1.19
CA LEU A 251 20.77 4.28 0.09
C LEU A 251 22.25 4.13 -0.29
N TYR A 252 23.05 5.17 -0.09
CA TYR A 252 24.44 5.24 -0.54
C TYR A 252 25.43 5.70 0.53
N GLY A 253 24.97 6.03 1.75
CA GLY A 253 25.81 6.41 2.88
C GLY A 253 26.52 5.20 3.49
N VAL A 254 27.46 4.63 2.73
CA VAL A 254 28.49 3.71 3.23
C VAL A 254 29.74 4.50 3.55
#